data_AF-A0AA36EHV5-F1
#
_entry.id   AF-A0AA36EHV5-F1
#
_cell.length_a   1.000
_cell.length_b   1.000
_cell.length_c   1.000
_cell.angle_alpha   90.00
_cell.angle_beta   90.00
_cell.angle_gamma   90.00
#
_symmetry.space_group_name_H-M   'P 1'
#
loop_
_entity.id
_entity.type
_entity.pdbx_description
1 polymer ?
#
loop_
_entity_poly.entity_id
_entity_poly.type
_entity_poly.pdbx_seq_one_letter_code
_entity_poly.pdbx_strand_id
1 'polypeptide(L)'
;MIVFRNWAYGGDFGDTPNNLNFCLNGLIWPDRTPHPALNEVKYCYQPIKISFTNGVIKITNTNFFQTTKDLEFNWVIEGDRCKLDYGTLSQPTLEFNWEIEGDVGS
;
A
#
# COMPACT_ATOMS: atom_id res chain seq x y z
N MET A 1 -13.75 -18.30 -32.85
CA MET A 1 -14.82 -18.17 -31.84
C MET A 1 -14.22 -17.45 -30.66
N ILE A 2 -14.63 -16.21 -30.38
CA ILE A 2 -14.19 -15.47 -29.18
C ILE A 2 -15.18 -15.80 -28.08
N VAL A 3 -14.71 -16.39 -26.98
CA VAL A 3 -15.52 -16.64 -25.79
C VAL A 3 -15.30 -15.49 -24.83
N PHE A 4 -16.32 -14.70 -24.57
CA PHE A 4 -16.28 -13.71 -23.48
C PHE A 4 -16.49 -14.45 -22.17
N ARG A 5 -15.52 -14.32 -21.26
CA ARG A 5 -15.58 -14.93 -19.93
C ARG A 5 -15.98 -13.85 -18.94
N ASN A 6 -17.12 -14.04 -18.29
CA ASN A 6 -17.64 -13.14 -17.28
C ASN A 6 -17.65 -13.83 -15.92
N TRP A 7 -17.58 -13.05 -14.85
CA TRP A 7 -17.84 -13.55 -13.50
C TRP A 7 -19.34 -13.69 -13.29
N ALA A 8 -19.75 -14.81 -12.73
CA ALA A 8 -21.14 -15.09 -12.39
C ALA A 8 -21.34 -15.05 -10.87
N TYR A 9 -22.57 -14.75 -10.43
CA TYR A 9 -22.97 -14.69 -9.03
C TYR A 9 -24.38 -15.28 -8.84
N GLY A 10 -25.02 -15.07 -7.68
CA GLY A 10 -26.34 -15.63 -7.40
C GLY A 10 -27.38 -15.24 -8.45
N GLY A 11 -28.19 -16.21 -8.89
CA GLY A 11 -29.18 -16.05 -9.96
C GLY A 11 -28.69 -16.43 -11.35
N ASP A 12 -27.38 -16.34 -11.64
CA ASP A 12 -26.84 -16.69 -12.97
C ASP A 12 -26.94 -18.19 -13.29
N PHE A 13 -27.19 -19.02 -12.28
CA PHE A 13 -27.36 -20.47 -12.41
C PHE A 13 -28.82 -20.91 -12.27
N GLY A 14 -29.77 -19.98 -12.27
CA GLY A 14 -31.20 -20.25 -12.12
C GLY A 14 -31.65 -20.53 -10.68
N ASP A 15 -30.79 -20.26 -9.69
CA ASP A 15 -31.11 -20.38 -8.28
C ASP A 15 -32.09 -19.28 -7.80
N THR A 16 -33.10 -19.66 -7.01
CA THR A 16 -34.10 -18.75 -6.42
C THR A 16 -34.64 -19.33 -5.10
N PRO A 17 -34.73 -18.52 -4.02
CA PRO A 17 -34.31 -17.12 -3.91
C PRO A 17 -32.79 -16.98 -3.93
N ASN A 18 -32.29 -15.80 -4.30
CA ASN A 18 -30.87 -15.47 -4.27
C ASN A 18 -30.65 -14.00 -3.88
N ASN A 19 -29.40 -13.66 -3.56
CA ASN A 19 -28.98 -12.30 -3.18
C ASN A 19 -28.07 -11.65 -4.23
N LEU A 20 -28.19 -12.05 -5.50
CA LEU A 20 -27.45 -11.48 -6.62
C LEU A 20 -25.93 -11.36 -6.35
N ASN A 21 -25.37 -10.18 -6.56
CA ASN A 21 -23.96 -9.87 -6.43
C ASN A 21 -23.47 -9.69 -4.99
N PHE A 22 -24.32 -9.92 -3.97
CA PHE A 22 -23.96 -9.71 -2.57
C PHE A 22 -22.86 -10.66 -2.06
N CYS A 23 -22.47 -11.67 -2.85
CA CYS A 23 -21.28 -12.49 -2.58
C CYS A 23 -19.96 -11.82 -3.02
N LEU A 24 -20.00 -10.74 -3.81
CA LEU A 24 -18.84 -10.07 -4.41
C LEU A 24 -18.27 -8.95 -3.54
N ASN A 25 -17.85 -9.26 -2.31
CA ASN A 25 -17.38 -8.25 -1.33
C ASN A 25 -15.85 -8.22 -1.15
N GLY A 26 -15.10 -8.84 -2.06
CA GLY A 26 -13.64 -8.98 -1.93
C GLY A 26 -12.86 -7.70 -2.25
N LEU A 27 -11.64 -7.60 -1.72
CA LEU A 27 -10.62 -6.63 -2.17
C LEU A 27 -9.90 -7.06 -3.46
N ILE A 28 -10.21 -8.27 -3.94
CA ILE A 28 -9.63 -8.89 -5.13
C ILE A 28 -10.72 -9.62 -5.89
N TRP A 29 -10.54 -9.75 -7.21
CA TRP A 29 -11.34 -10.60 -8.08
C TRP A 29 -11.05 -12.09 -7.82
N PRO A 30 -11.91 -13.02 -8.30
CA PRO A 30 -11.69 -14.47 -8.15
C PRO A 30 -10.38 -14.99 -8.75
N ASP A 31 -9.82 -14.32 -9.75
CA ASP A 31 -8.51 -14.60 -10.34
C ASP A 31 -7.34 -13.95 -9.59
N ARG A 32 -7.60 -13.31 -8.44
CA ARG A 32 -6.67 -12.54 -7.60
C ARG A 32 -6.22 -11.21 -8.20
N THR A 33 -6.85 -10.74 -9.28
CA THR A 33 -6.62 -9.37 -9.78
C THR A 33 -7.09 -8.36 -8.72
N PRO A 34 -6.26 -7.42 -8.28
CA PRO A 34 -6.58 -6.54 -7.16
C PRO A 34 -7.62 -5.47 -7.52
N HIS A 35 -8.55 -5.19 -6.60
CA HIS A 35 -9.40 -4.01 -6.68
C HIS A 35 -8.61 -2.76 -6.23
N PRO A 36 -8.98 -1.54 -6.69
CA PRO A 36 -8.33 -0.31 -6.24
C PRO A 36 -8.29 -0.15 -4.72
N ALA A 37 -9.34 -0.60 -4.02
CA ALA A 37 -9.41 -0.57 -2.56
C ALA A 37 -8.28 -1.34 -1.85
N LEU A 38 -7.68 -2.34 -2.51
CA LEU A 38 -6.53 -3.06 -1.92
C LEU A 38 -5.32 -2.15 -1.74
N ASN A 39 -5.13 -1.15 -2.62
CA ASN A 39 -4.02 -0.20 -2.48
C ASN A 39 -4.20 0.69 -1.24
N GLU A 40 -5.43 1.13 -0.97
CA GLU A 40 -5.74 1.89 0.25
C GLU A 40 -5.51 1.04 1.51
N VAL A 41 -5.95 -0.23 1.49
CA VAL A 41 -5.69 -1.15 2.60
C VAL A 41 -4.18 -1.35 2.80
N LYS A 42 -3.42 -1.55 1.71
CA LYS A 42 -1.95 -1.67 1.78
C LYS A 42 -1.33 -0.43 2.43
N TYR A 43 -1.75 0.78 2.04
CA TYR A 43 -1.24 2.03 2.61
C TYR A 43 -1.63 2.20 4.09
N CYS A 44 -2.90 1.98 4.44
CA CYS A 44 -3.37 2.10 5.82
C CYS A 44 -2.66 1.12 6.76
N TYR A 45 -2.42 -0.12 6.29
CA TYR A 45 -1.85 -1.20 7.10
C TYR A 45 -0.32 -1.28 7.03
N GLN A 46 0.36 -0.46 6.22
CA GLN A 46 1.82 -0.50 6.16
C GLN A 46 2.41 -0.17 7.55
N PRO A 47 3.40 -0.94 8.05
CA PRO A 47 3.92 -0.75 9.40
C PRO A 47 4.95 0.38 9.52
N ILE A 48 5.48 0.86 8.40
CA ILE A 48 6.41 1.99 8.38
C ILE A 48 5.63 3.24 7.98
N LYS A 49 5.50 4.18 8.92
CA LYS A 49 4.82 5.46 8.69
C LYS A 49 5.87 6.54 8.42
N ILE A 50 5.60 7.37 7.40
CA ILE A 50 6.46 8.48 7.02
C ILE A 50 5.58 9.73 6.96
N SER A 51 6.01 10.79 7.63
CA SER A 51 5.35 12.11 7.58
C SER A 51 6.38 13.19 7.32
N PHE A 52 5.99 14.23 6.59
CA PHE A 52 6.83 15.39 6.31
C PHE A 52 6.12 16.67 6.77
N THR A 53 6.71 17.36 7.74
CA THR A 53 6.15 18.57 8.33
C THR A 53 7.28 19.56 8.58
N ASN A 54 7.12 20.80 8.08
CA ASN A 54 8.09 21.90 8.31
C ASN A 54 9.55 21.56 7.95
N GLY A 55 9.78 20.85 6.84
CA GLY A 55 11.14 20.45 6.44
C GLY A 55 11.67 19.19 7.13
N VAL A 56 10.94 18.67 8.14
CA VAL A 56 11.35 17.48 8.89
C VAL A 56 10.61 16.25 8.38
N ILE A 57 11.36 15.22 8.00
CA ILE A 57 10.85 13.87 7.75
C ILE A 57 10.88 13.10 9.06
N LYS A 58 9.75 12.52 9.42
CA LYS A 58 9.58 11.62 10.55
C LYS A 58 9.25 10.22 10.05
N ILE A 59 10.04 9.24 10.48
CA ILE A 59 9.87 7.82 10.14
C ILE A 59 9.57 7.04 11.42
N THR A 60 8.47 6.29 11.43
CA THR A 60 8.02 5.51 12.57
C THR A 60 7.86 4.04 12.19
N ASN A 61 8.46 3.13 12.96
CA ASN A 61 8.26 1.69 12.83
C ASN A 61 7.19 1.21 13.82
N THR A 62 6.01 0.84 13.34
CA THR A 62 4.88 0.35 14.16
C THR A 62 4.81 -1.17 14.25
N ASN A 63 5.85 -1.90 13.81
CA ASN A 63 5.93 -3.33 14.05
C ASN A 63 6.12 -3.60 15.55
N PHE A 64 5.64 -4.76 16.00
CA PHE A 64 5.82 -5.19 17.40
C PHE A 64 7.16 -5.87 17.67
N PHE A 65 7.76 -6.52 16.66
CA PHE A 65 8.95 -7.38 16.84
C PHE A 65 9.98 -7.29 15.71
N GLN A 66 9.67 -6.57 14.62
CA GLN A 66 10.56 -6.47 13.45
C GLN A 66 11.24 -5.12 13.44
N THR A 67 12.55 -5.13 13.15
CA THR A 67 13.33 -3.92 12.92
C THR A 67 13.29 -3.52 11.44
N THR A 68 13.81 -2.35 11.11
CA THR A 68 13.92 -1.90 9.70
C THR A 68 15.20 -2.34 9.01
N LYS A 69 15.93 -3.33 9.57
CA LYS A 69 17.25 -3.75 9.05
C LYS A 69 17.20 -4.25 7.61
N ASP A 70 16.11 -4.91 7.23
CA ASP A 70 15.91 -5.49 5.91
C ASP A 70 15.17 -4.53 4.95
N LEU A 71 15.04 -3.25 5.34
CA LEU A 71 14.36 -2.22 4.55
C LEU A 71 15.35 -1.19 4.01
N GLU A 72 15.13 -0.78 2.77
CA GLU A 72 15.83 0.32 2.13
C GLU A 72 14.89 1.51 1.99
N PHE A 73 15.34 2.68 2.44
CA PHE A 73 14.58 3.93 2.35
C PHE A 73 15.06 4.71 1.14
N ASN A 74 14.27 4.73 0.08
CA ASN A 74 14.57 5.50 -1.12
C ASN A 74 13.73 6.77 -1.17
N TRP A 75 14.34 7.86 -1.64
CA TRP A 75 13.69 9.15 -1.82
C TRP A 75 13.88 9.65 -3.24
N VAL A 76 12.92 10.44 -3.71
CA VAL A 76 12.94 11.10 -5.01
C VAL A 76 12.32 12.49 -4.82
N ILE A 77 12.96 13.51 -5.37
CA ILE A 77 12.40 14.85 -5.51
C ILE A 77 11.87 14.97 -6.93
N GLU A 78 10.57 15.20 -7.07
CA GLU A 78 9.91 15.36 -8.37
C GLU A 78 9.23 16.73 -8.46
N GLY A 79 9.40 17.42 -9.58
CA GLY A 79 8.74 18.69 -9.90
C GLY A 79 8.27 18.66 -11.35
N ASP A 80 7.04 19.11 -11.62
CA ASP A 80 6.44 19.12 -12.97
C ASP A 80 6.51 17.77 -13.71
N ARG A 81 6.40 16.66 -12.96
CA ARG A 81 6.53 15.27 -13.46
C ARG A 81 7.94 14.90 -13.94
N CYS A 82 8.93 15.72 -13.65
CA CYS A 82 10.35 15.44 -13.87
C CYS A 82 11.04 15.08 -12.55
N LYS A 83 11.87 14.04 -12.57
CA LYS A 83 12.75 13.71 -11.44
C LYS A 83 13.89 14.71 -11.39
N LEU A 84 13.98 15.46 -10.30
CA LEU A 84 15.02 16.47 -10.06
C LEU A 84 16.21 15.87 -9.33
N ASP A 85 15.95 15.00 -8.36
CA ASP A 85 16.98 14.32 -7.58
C ASP A 85 16.44 13.02 -6.98
N TYR A 86 17.32 12.10 -6.59
CA TYR A 86 16.96 10.82 -5.98
C TYR A 86 18.13 10.21 -5.21
N GLY A 87 17.82 9.33 -4.26
CA GLY A 87 18.85 8.59 -3.55
C GLY A 87 18.30 7.62 -2.53
N THR A 88 19.23 7.03 -1.79
CA THR A 88 18.93 6.15 -0.66
C THR A 88 19.30 6.87 0.62
N LEU A 89 18.37 6.87 1.58
CA LEU A 89 18.53 7.49 2.87
C LEU A 89 19.24 6.52 3.82
N SER A 90 20.48 6.83 4.20
CA SER A 90 21.25 6.06 5.18
C SER A 90 20.80 6.42 6.60
N GLN A 91 19.79 5.72 7.13
CA GLN A 91 19.32 5.87 8.51
C GLN A 91 19.76 4.69 9.39
N PRO A 92 19.88 4.88 10.71
CA PRO A 92 20.06 3.76 11.62
C PRO A 92 18.88 2.79 11.52
N THR A 93 19.15 1.52 11.80
CA THR A 93 18.09 0.51 11.96
C THR A 93 17.17 0.94 13.10
N LEU A 94 15.87 1.07 12.82
CA LEU A 94 14.86 1.35 13.82
C LEU A 94 14.40 0.06 14.46
N GLU A 95 14.40 0.03 15.78
CA GLU A 95 13.78 -1.02 16.56
C GLU A 95 12.25 -0.96 16.44
N PHE A 96 11.55 -1.91 17.06
CA PHE A 96 10.09 -1.90 17.13
C PHE A 96 9.58 -0.73 17.97
N ASN A 97 8.48 -0.09 17.54
CA ASN A 97 7.91 1.11 18.17
C ASN A 97 8.89 2.29 18.30
N TRP A 98 9.89 2.37 17.44
CA TRP A 98 10.87 3.47 17.40
C TRP A 98 10.56 4.50 16.32
N GLU A 99 11.10 5.69 16.52
CA GLU A 99 10.90 6.84 15.66
C GLU A 99 12.22 7.62 15.48
N ILE A 100 12.43 8.15 14.28
CA ILE A 100 13.49 9.11 13.97
C ILE A 100 12.94 10.32 13.24
N GLU A 101 13.56 11.46 13.50
CA GLU A 101 13.33 12.72 12.80
C GLU A 101 14.63 13.14 12.10
N GLY A 102 14.51 13.58 10.85
CA GLY A 102 15.62 14.11 10.07
C GLY A 102 15.20 15.38 9.34
N ASP A 103 16.06 16.40 9.40
CA ASP A 103 15.89 17.62 8.62
C ASP A 103 16.32 17.36 7.17
N VAL A 104 15.45 17.70 6.22
CA VAL A 104 15.82 17.69 4.80
C VAL A 104 16.52 19.02 4.56
N GLY A 105 17.84 19.02 4.80
CA GLY A 105 18.67 20.21 4.73
C GLY A 105 18.37 21.11 3.54
N SER A 106 18.37 22.42 3.81
CA SER A 106 18.18 23.55 2.88
C SER A 106 18.97 23.46 1.58
#